data_AF-A0A3S7UYH4-F1
#
_entry.id   AF-A0A3S7UYH4-F1
#
_cell.length_a   1.000
_cell.length_b   1.000
_cell.length_c   1.000
_cell.angle_alpha   90.00
_cell.angle_beta   90.00
_cell.angle_gamma   90.00
#
_symmetry.space_group_name_H-M   'P 1'
#
loop_
_entity.id
_entity.type
_entity.pdbx_description
1 polymer ?
#
loop_
_entity_poly.entity_id
_entity_poly.type
_entity_poly.pdbx_seq_one_letter_code
_entity_poly.pdbx_strand_id
1 'polypeptide(L)'
;MHRRLLDYGITVLGMLASWVWGVMGPIHSLLMRLRWKRFRMYQLKTRPDDVFIVTYPKSGTTWMQMIAWQLKSGGSLDFRHIEDVVPFIDRCGPADLPRLEALESPRFFKSHLPYEDVPPGARYIYVVRNLKDVAVSYYYHYLLMEDFRGGLDAFVKMLVNRRVHGGSWARHVLSWLEHRDAPDVLFLSYDEMQKDLPGTLRRVARFSGIALDEARLPLLVEQCGVAFMKKLEARFDPRLSRRGNFVRKGETGEGLRELDATLQAELTAEEQQVLDRARVLDSSGALEQLLRGGAPPHEAAGEAVPQKQQKSG
;
A
#
# COMPACT_ATOMS: atom_id res chain seq x y z
N MET A 1 47.95 33.51 10.95
CA MET A 1 47.25 33.11 12.19
C MET A 1 45.73 33.22 12.07
N HIS A 2 45.16 34.33 11.58
CA HIS A 2 43.71 34.54 11.51
C HIS A 2 42.92 33.48 10.72
N ARG A 3 43.43 32.99 9.58
CA ARG A 3 42.71 32.01 8.75
C ARG A 3 42.52 30.66 9.47
N ARG A 4 43.55 30.17 10.18
CA ARG A 4 43.48 28.92 10.95
C ARG A 4 42.52 29.00 12.14
N LEU A 5 42.41 30.15 12.80
CA LEU A 5 41.45 30.34 13.89
C LEU A 5 40.00 30.38 13.36
N LEU A 6 39.78 30.96 12.18
CA LEU A 6 38.49 30.97 11.52
C LEU A 6 38.07 29.56 11.09
N ASP A 7 38.97 28.80 10.46
CA ASP A 7 38.72 27.42 10.01
C ASP A 7 38.44 26.49 11.20
N TYR A 8 39.15 26.69 12.33
CA TYR A 8 38.90 25.96 13.57
C TYR A 8 37.53 26.30 14.17
N GLY A 9 37.15 27.58 14.21
CA GLY A 9 35.84 28.02 14.69
C GLY A 9 34.68 27.45 13.85
N ILE A 10 34.81 27.43 12.52
CA ILE A 10 33.82 26.82 11.61
C ILE A 10 33.68 25.32 11.88
N THR A 11 34.79 24.62 12.11
CA THR A 11 34.79 23.18 12.39
C THR A 11 34.09 22.87 13.72
N VAL A 12 34.39 23.63 14.78
CA VAL A 12 33.77 23.45 16.11
C VAL A 12 32.27 23.76 16.07
N LEU A 13 31.84 24.82 15.36
CA LEU A 13 30.42 25.14 15.16
C LEU A 13 29.70 24.04 14.36
N GLY A 14 30.33 23.49 13.32
CA GLY A 14 29.79 22.36 12.56
C GLY A 14 29.61 21.10 13.41
N MET A 15 30.58 20.78 14.27
CA MET A 15 30.49 19.65 15.21
C MET A 15 29.38 19.85 16.24
N LEU A 16 29.25 21.06 16.81
CA LEU A 16 28.16 21.40 17.74
C LEU A 16 26.79 21.31 17.06
N ALA A 17 26.64 21.83 15.84
CA ALA A 17 25.40 21.73 15.08
C ALA A 17 25.03 20.26 14.76
N SER A 18 26.03 19.44 14.38
CA SER A 18 25.84 18.01 14.14
C SER A 18 25.44 17.26 15.41
N TRP A 19 26.03 17.59 16.56
CA TRP A 19 25.69 16.99 17.85
C TRP A 19 24.30 17.40 18.32
N VAL A 20 23.95 18.69 18.22
CA VAL A 20 22.60 19.20 18.50
C VAL A 20 21.58 18.51 17.59
N TRP A 21 21.85 18.38 16.29
CA TRP A 21 20.96 17.65 15.38
C TRP A 21 20.89 16.15 15.69
N GLY A 22 22.00 15.53 16.06
CA GLY A 22 22.09 14.12 16.45
C GLY A 22 21.28 13.79 17.71
N VAL A 23 21.15 14.74 18.64
CA VAL A 23 20.34 14.58 19.87
C VAL A 23 18.90 15.06 19.68
N MET A 24 18.71 16.24 19.08
CA MET A 24 17.38 16.85 18.89
C MET A 24 16.58 16.18 17.77
N GLY A 25 17.23 15.60 16.76
CA GLY A 25 16.58 14.91 15.65
C GLY A 25 15.73 13.73 16.11
N PRO A 26 16.28 12.77 16.89
CA PRO A 26 15.50 11.66 17.47
C PRO A 26 14.37 12.14 18.37
N ILE A 27 14.60 13.14 19.22
CA ILE A 27 13.57 13.73 20.10
C ILE A 27 12.44 14.34 19.26
N HIS A 28 12.79 15.14 18.25
CA HIS A 28 11.82 15.73 17.33
C HIS A 28 11.03 14.65 16.58
N SER A 29 11.69 13.61 16.08
CA SER A 29 11.04 12.47 15.42
C SER A 29 10.05 11.76 16.33
N LEU A 30 10.43 11.51 17.60
CA LEU A 30 9.56 10.92 18.60
C LEU A 30 8.36 11.83 18.90
N LEU A 31 8.60 13.13 19.11
CA LEU A 31 7.53 14.12 19.34
C LEU A 31 6.57 14.19 18.16
N MET A 32 7.07 14.15 16.92
CA MET A 32 6.22 14.11 15.73
C MET A 32 5.40 12.83 15.66
N ARG A 33 6.00 11.66 15.94
CA ARG A 33 5.28 10.38 16.02
C ARG A 33 4.18 10.41 17.09
N LEU A 34 4.48 10.95 18.28
CA LEU A 34 3.50 11.10 19.35
C LEU A 34 2.40 12.08 18.97
N ARG A 35 2.73 13.20 18.34
CA ARG A 35 1.75 14.18 17.85
C ARG A 35 0.83 13.57 16.80
N TRP A 36 1.38 12.78 15.88
CA TRP A 36 0.62 12.11 14.82
C TRP A 36 -0.24 10.98 15.38
N LYS A 37 0.30 10.18 16.31
CA LYS A 37 -0.49 9.18 17.03
C LYS A 37 -1.62 9.84 17.83
N ARG A 38 -1.34 10.97 18.49
CA ARG A 38 -2.35 11.74 19.24
C ARG A 38 -3.44 12.29 18.33
N PHE A 39 -3.05 12.83 17.17
CA PHE A 39 -4.00 13.29 16.17
C PHE A 39 -4.94 12.16 15.72
N ARG A 40 -4.37 11.02 15.31
CA ARG A 40 -5.13 9.86 14.82
C ARG A 40 -6.03 9.22 15.86
N MET A 41 -5.55 9.09 17.10
CA MET A 41 -6.30 8.39 18.15
C MET A 41 -7.29 9.27 18.90
N TYR A 42 -7.07 10.58 18.98
CA TYR A 42 -7.85 11.44 19.88
C TYR A 42 -8.44 12.69 19.24
N GLN A 43 -7.90 13.18 18.12
CA GLN A 43 -8.38 14.44 17.51
C GLN A 43 -9.28 14.19 16.31
N LEU A 44 -8.89 13.27 15.42
CA LEU A 44 -9.79 12.80 14.38
C LEU A 44 -10.88 11.95 15.01
N LYS A 45 -12.11 12.46 15.07
CA LYS A 45 -13.24 11.70 15.61
C LYS A 45 -13.80 10.85 14.48
N THR A 46 -13.58 9.54 14.57
CA THR A 46 -14.19 8.57 13.66
C THR A 46 -15.70 8.55 13.85
N ARG A 47 -16.40 8.36 12.73
CA ARG A 47 -17.84 8.09 12.67
C ARG A 47 -18.05 6.59 12.38
N PRO A 48 -19.15 5.98 12.84
CA PRO A 48 -19.43 4.55 12.58
C PRO A 48 -19.58 4.19 11.09
N ASP A 49 -19.82 5.18 10.23
CA ASP A 49 -19.93 5.06 8.79
C ASP A 49 -18.70 5.56 8.03
N ASP A 50 -17.62 5.95 8.74
CA ASP A 50 -16.33 6.18 8.10
C ASP A 50 -15.76 4.86 7.57
N VAL A 51 -15.07 4.94 6.44
CA VAL A 51 -14.46 3.79 5.79
C VAL A 51 -12.98 4.08 5.52
N PHE A 52 -12.11 3.31 6.16
CA PHE A 52 -10.66 3.36 5.95
C PHE A 52 -10.26 2.31 4.91
N ILE A 53 -9.71 2.78 3.80
CA ILE A 53 -9.04 1.98 2.79
C ILE A 53 -7.60 1.79 3.26
N VAL A 54 -7.30 0.57 3.70
CA VAL A 54 -5.99 0.23 4.27
C VAL A 54 -5.29 -0.79 3.38
N THR A 55 -4.04 -0.53 3.06
CA THR A 55 -3.22 -1.48 2.29
C THR A 55 -1.78 -1.40 2.76
N TYR A 56 -0.99 -2.46 2.61
CA TYR A 56 0.45 -2.24 2.51
C TYR A 56 0.73 -1.38 1.27
N PRO A 57 1.74 -0.48 1.26
CA PRO A 57 2.05 0.32 0.08
C PRO A 57 2.11 -0.52 -1.19
N LYS A 58 1.56 0.01 -2.29
CA LYS A 58 1.58 -0.61 -3.63
C LYS A 58 0.72 -1.87 -3.81
N SER A 59 -0.23 -2.09 -2.90
CA SER A 59 -1.22 -3.19 -2.99
C SER A 59 -2.57 -2.77 -3.61
N GLY A 60 -2.62 -1.68 -4.39
CA GLY A 60 -3.83 -1.25 -5.10
C GLY A 60 -4.62 -0.10 -4.44
N THR A 61 -4.02 0.66 -3.54
CA THR A 61 -4.68 1.73 -2.77
C THR A 61 -5.39 2.77 -3.63
N THR A 62 -4.72 3.30 -4.66
CA THR A 62 -5.32 4.31 -5.56
C THR A 62 -6.54 3.74 -6.30
N TRP A 63 -6.50 2.45 -6.64
CA TRP A 63 -7.63 1.79 -7.30
C TRP A 63 -8.83 1.71 -6.37
N MET A 64 -8.60 1.32 -5.11
CA MET A 64 -9.66 1.29 -4.10
C MET A 64 -10.17 2.70 -3.74
N GLN A 65 -9.30 3.72 -3.70
CA GLN A 65 -9.74 5.12 -3.54
C GLN A 65 -10.66 5.54 -4.69
N MET A 66 -10.32 5.18 -5.92
CA MET A 66 -11.16 5.46 -7.10
C MET A 66 -12.49 4.72 -7.01
N ILE A 67 -12.50 3.42 -6.68
CA ILE A 67 -13.72 2.63 -6.46
C ILE A 67 -14.62 3.29 -5.42
N ALA A 68 -14.08 3.62 -4.25
CA ALA A 68 -14.82 4.27 -3.18
C ALA A 68 -15.42 5.62 -3.61
N TRP A 69 -14.63 6.46 -4.30
CA TRP A 69 -15.10 7.74 -4.80
C TRP A 69 -16.19 7.58 -5.87
N GLN A 70 -16.00 6.71 -6.86
CA GLN A 70 -17.00 6.49 -7.90
C GLN A 70 -18.32 5.96 -7.34
N LEU A 71 -18.28 5.07 -6.34
CA LEU A 71 -19.45 4.58 -5.63
C LEU A 71 -20.15 5.72 -4.88
N LYS A 72 -19.40 6.52 -4.11
CA LYS A 72 -19.95 7.63 -3.33
C LYS A 72 -20.57 8.72 -4.21
N SER A 73 -19.89 9.08 -5.29
CA SER A 73 -20.25 10.22 -6.13
C SER A 73 -21.22 9.84 -7.27
N GLY A 74 -21.53 8.55 -7.43
CA GLY A 74 -22.36 8.06 -8.52
C GLY A 74 -21.75 8.24 -9.90
N GLY A 75 -20.41 8.22 -10.00
CA GLY A 75 -19.68 8.35 -11.27
C GLY A 75 -19.05 9.72 -11.55
N SER A 76 -19.14 10.67 -10.61
CA SER A 76 -18.60 12.02 -10.79
C SER A 76 -17.06 12.03 -10.80
N LEU A 77 -16.48 12.84 -11.68
CA LEU A 77 -15.05 13.12 -11.73
C LEU A 77 -14.69 14.50 -11.16
N ASP A 78 -15.58 15.06 -10.35
CA ASP A 78 -15.41 16.35 -9.69
C ASP A 78 -14.45 16.26 -8.50
N PHE A 79 -13.18 16.08 -8.81
CA PHE A 79 -12.07 16.21 -7.88
C PHE A 79 -10.81 16.64 -8.64
N ARG A 80 -10.01 17.50 -8.01
CA ARG A 80 -8.71 17.92 -8.56
C ARG A 80 -7.64 16.90 -8.22
N HIS A 81 -7.64 16.45 -6.97
CA HIS A 81 -6.75 15.41 -6.47
C HIS A 81 -7.55 14.35 -5.71
N ILE A 82 -7.18 13.07 -5.83
CA ILE A 82 -7.89 11.98 -5.14
C ILE A 82 -7.88 12.16 -3.61
N GLU A 83 -6.83 12.76 -3.05
CA GLU A 83 -6.73 13.07 -1.61
C GLU A 83 -7.59 14.28 -1.18
N ASP A 84 -8.25 14.98 -2.11
CA ASP A 84 -9.28 15.98 -1.78
C ASP A 84 -10.56 15.28 -1.30
N VAL A 85 -10.87 14.11 -1.88
CA VAL A 85 -12.11 13.37 -1.67
C VAL A 85 -11.93 12.08 -0.87
N VAL A 86 -10.73 11.48 -0.91
CA VAL A 86 -10.32 10.32 -0.11
C VAL A 86 -8.95 10.61 0.52
N PRO A 87 -8.88 11.42 1.60
CA PRO A 87 -7.62 11.91 2.16
C PRO A 87 -6.69 10.81 2.67
N PHE A 88 -5.37 11.00 2.50
CA PHE A 88 -4.37 10.11 3.08
C PHE A 88 -4.04 10.50 4.52
N ILE A 89 -4.70 9.84 5.48
CA ILE A 89 -4.70 10.27 6.88
C ILE A 89 -3.31 10.17 7.51
N ASP A 90 -2.48 9.24 7.04
CA ASP A 90 -1.14 9.05 7.56
C ASP A 90 -0.27 10.28 7.31
N ARG A 91 -0.60 11.15 6.34
CA ARG A 91 0.11 12.41 6.08
C ARG A 91 -0.59 13.63 6.71
N CYS A 92 -1.80 13.45 7.23
CA CYS A 92 -2.56 14.54 7.83
C CYS A 92 -2.09 14.82 9.25
N GLY A 93 -2.26 16.08 9.65
CA GLY A 93 -2.04 16.52 11.02
C GLY A 93 -3.19 17.41 11.53
N PRO A 94 -3.03 18.01 12.72
CA PRO A 94 -4.08 18.82 13.34
C PRO A 94 -4.63 19.96 12.47
N ALA A 95 -3.80 20.51 11.57
CA ALA A 95 -4.20 21.57 10.65
C ALA A 95 -5.21 21.10 9.58
N ASP A 96 -5.23 19.81 9.26
CA ASP A 96 -6.16 19.23 8.29
C ASP A 96 -7.54 18.95 8.89
N LEU A 97 -7.67 18.93 10.22
CA LEU A 97 -8.88 18.48 10.91
C LEU A 97 -10.16 19.18 10.44
N PRO A 98 -10.21 20.53 10.27
CA PRO A 98 -11.42 21.19 9.77
C PRO A 98 -11.85 20.68 8.40
N ARG A 99 -10.89 20.41 7.50
CA ARG A 99 -11.16 19.85 6.17
C ARG A 99 -11.70 18.43 6.26
N LEU A 100 -11.10 17.58 7.11
CA LEU A 100 -11.51 16.18 7.27
C LEU A 100 -12.90 16.06 7.92
N GLU A 101 -13.23 16.95 8.86
CA GLU A 101 -14.55 16.97 9.50
C GLU A 101 -15.65 17.52 8.59
N ALA A 102 -15.31 18.42 7.67
CA ALA A 102 -16.24 18.97 6.68
C ALA A 102 -16.64 17.97 5.59
N LEU A 103 -15.96 16.83 5.45
CA LEU A 103 -16.34 15.80 4.48
C LEU A 103 -17.70 15.18 4.85
N GLU A 104 -18.57 15.08 3.85
CA GLU A 104 -19.86 14.43 3.97
C GLU A 104 -19.70 12.93 4.24
N SER A 105 -20.63 12.37 5.00
CA SER A 105 -20.70 10.94 5.30
C SER A 105 -21.28 10.14 4.10
N PRO A 106 -20.90 8.85 3.92
CA PRO A 106 -19.78 8.17 4.58
C PRO A 106 -18.44 8.76 4.13
N ARG A 107 -17.51 9.03 5.06
CA ARG A 107 -16.18 9.56 4.71
C ARG A 107 -15.26 8.40 4.34
N PHE A 108 -14.49 8.58 3.27
CA PHE A 108 -13.46 7.62 2.89
C PHE A 108 -12.08 8.17 3.21
N PHE A 109 -11.25 7.32 3.79
CA PHE A 109 -9.90 7.67 4.22
C PHE A 109 -8.92 6.63 3.69
N LYS A 110 -7.71 7.04 3.33
CA LYS A 110 -6.62 6.13 2.98
C LYS A 110 -5.65 5.99 4.15
N SER A 111 -5.14 4.80 4.40
CA SER A 111 -4.05 4.55 5.34
C SER A 111 -3.13 3.40 4.92
N HIS A 112 -1.89 3.40 5.40
CA HIS A 112 -0.90 2.32 5.32
C HIS A 112 -0.47 1.86 6.71
N LEU A 113 -1.32 2.04 7.72
CA LEU A 113 -1.05 1.65 9.09
C LEU A 113 -1.41 0.17 9.34
N PRO A 114 -0.67 -0.52 10.22
CA PRO A 114 -1.08 -1.82 10.73
C PRO A 114 -2.36 -1.68 11.57
N TYR A 115 -3.06 -2.79 11.79
CA TYR A 115 -4.36 -2.81 12.46
C TYR A 115 -4.34 -2.11 13.83
N GLU A 116 -3.26 -2.28 14.61
CA GLU A 116 -3.14 -1.67 15.93
C GLU A 116 -3.02 -0.13 15.96
N ASP A 117 -2.72 0.50 14.82
CA ASP A 117 -2.42 1.93 14.73
C ASP A 117 -3.44 2.74 13.92
N VAL A 118 -4.37 2.09 13.22
CA VAL A 118 -5.48 2.75 12.50
C VAL A 118 -6.50 3.29 13.51
N PRO A 119 -7.12 4.46 13.29
CA PRO A 119 -8.15 4.98 14.19
C PRO A 119 -9.31 3.97 14.38
N PRO A 120 -9.71 3.64 15.63
CA PRO A 120 -10.79 2.68 15.90
C PRO A 120 -12.18 3.27 15.65
N GLY A 121 -13.22 2.44 15.65
CA GLY A 121 -14.63 2.88 15.61
C GLY A 121 -15.15 3.24 14.22
N ALA A 122 -14.55 2.69 13.17
CA ALA A 122 -14.93 2.87 11.78
C ALA A 122 -15.04 1.51 11.08
N ARG A 123 -15.25 1.51 9.76
CA ARG A 123 -15.15 0.32 8.90
C ARG A 123 -13.82 0.32 8.15
N TYR A 124 -13.30 -0.86 7.83
CA TYR A 124 -11.99 -1.01 7.22
C TYR A 124 -12.06 -1.89 5.98
N ILE A 125 -11.63 -1.38 4.84
CA ILE A 125 -11.41 -2.16 3.63
C ILE A 125 -9.91 -2.44 3.57
N TYR A 126 -9.52 -3.69 3.77
CA TYR A 126 -8.13 -4.11 3.63
C TYR A 126 -7.89 -4.76 2.26
N VAL A 127 -6.91 -4.26 1.50
CA VAL A 127 -6.50 -4.89 0.23
C VAL A 127 -5.09 -5.48 0.37
N VAL A 128 -5.01 -6.80 0.24
CA VAL A 128 -3.75 -7.55 0.18
C VAL A 128 -3.31 -7.76 -1.28
N ARG A 129 -2.00 -7.85 -1.50
CA ARG A 129 -1.41 -8.23 -2.78
C ARG A 129 -0.17 -9.08 -2.52
N ASN A 130 0.11 -10.02 -3.44
CA ASN A 130 1.31 -10.86 -3.39
C ASN A 130 2.59 -10.00 -3.24
N LEU A 131 3.52 -10.44 -2.37
CA LEU A 131 4.71 -9.65 -2.03
C LEU A 131 5.63 -9.43 -3.24
N LYS A 132 5.76 -10.41 -4.13
CA LYS A 132 6.61 -10.27 -5.33
C LYS A 132 6.09 -9.19 -6.26
N ASP A 133 4.77 -9.12 -6.47
CA ASP A 133 4.13 -8.05 -7.24
C ASP A 133 4.24 -6.69 -6.54
N VAL A 134 4.11 -6.67 -5.22
CA VAL A 134 4.35 -5.48 -4.40
C VAL A 134 5.79 -4.99 -4.58
N ALA A 135 6.79 -5.87 -4.47
CA ALA A 135 8.21 -5.53 -4.56
C ALA A 135 8.54 -4.83 -5.88
N VAL A 136 8.10 -5.38 -7.01
CA VAL A 136 8.29 -4.78 -8.34
C VAL A 136 7.59 -3.43 -8.44
N SER A 137 6.30 -3.36 -8.05
CA SER A 137 5.55 -2.10 -8.11
C SER A 137 6.15 -1.03 -7.20
N TYR A 138 6.75 -1.43 -6.09
CA TYR A 138 7.31 -0.54 -5.10
C TYR A 138 8.68 -0.03 -5.48
N TYR A 139 9.51 -0.87 -6.11
CA TYR A 139 10.76 -0.45 -6.74
C TYR A 139 10.53 0.71 -7.71
N TYR A 140 9.64 0.55 -8.69
CA TYR A 140 9.33 1.61 -9.66
C TYR A 140 8.76 2.87 -9.02
N HIS A 141 8.01 2.73 -7.92
CA HIS A 141 7.51 3.88 -7.17
C HIS A 141 8.63 4.64 -6.46
N TYR A 142 9.62 3.94 -5.89
CA TYR A 142 10.80 4.55 -5.26
C TYR A 142 11.68 5.30 -6.28
N LEU A 143 11.82 4.77 -7.50
CA LEU A 143 12.51 5.47 -8.59
C LEU A 143 11.87 6.83 -8.91
N LEU A 144 10.54 6.95 -8.76
CA LEU A 144 9.81 8.20 -9.00
C LEU A 144 9.84 9.15 -7.79
N MET A 145 9.70 8.63 -6.57
CA MET A 145 9.53 9.43 -5.35
C MET A 145 10.83 9.92 -4.70
N GLU A 146 11.83 9.06 -4.57
CA GLU A 146 12.89 9.19 -3.54
C GLU A 146 14.28 9.52 -4.12
N ASP A 147 14.34 9.92 -5.40
CA ASP A 147 15.59 10.01 -6.17
C ASP A 147 16.47 8.75 -5.99
N PHE A 148 15.82 7.59 -5.78
CA PHE A 148 16.49 6.31 -5.60
C PHE A 148 17.19 5.93 -6.90
N ARG A 149 18.50 5.62 -6.81
CA ARG A 149 19.34 5.28 -7.97
C ARG A 149 19.80 3.82 -7.99
N GLY A 150 19.28 3.00 -7.09
CA GLY A 150 19.64 1.58 -6.99
C GLY A 150 18.92 0.68 -7.99
N GLY A 151 19.45 -0.52 -8.19
CA GLY A 151 18.79 -1.61 -8.91
C GLY A 151 17.66 -2.25 -8.10
N LEU A 152 16.94 -3.16 -8.76
CA LEU A 152 15.86 -3.93 -8.14
C LEU A 152 16.38 -4.79 -6.98
N ASP A 153 17.59 -5.34 -7.08
CA ASP A 153 18.25 -6.12 -6.02
C ASP A 153 18.49 -5.30 -4.74
N ALA A 154 18.98 -4.06 -4.90
CA ALA A 154 19.19 -3.14 -3.78
C ALA A 154 17.86 -2.78 -3.11
N PHE A 155 16.81 -2.61 -3.91
CA PHE A 155 15.47 -2.35 -3.39
C PHE A 155 14.89 -3.55 -2.63
N VAL A 156 14.98 -4.76 -3.18
CA VAL A 156 14.55 -5.99 -2.49
C VAL A 156 15.25 -6.13 -1.14
N LYS A 157 16.56 -5.89 -1.08
CA LYS A 157 17.31 -5.85 0.18
C LYS A 157 16.77 -4.80 1.15
N MET A 158 16.39 -3.62 0.69
CA MET A 158 15.74 -2.62 1.56
C MET A 158 14.39 -3.10 2.08
N LEU A 159 13.58 -3.72 1.23
CA LEU A 159 12.25 -4.24 1.57
C LEU A 159 12.34 -5.31 2.66
N VAL A 160 13.15 -6.36 2.45
CA VAL A 160 13.30 -7.46 3.43
C VAL A 160 13.95 -7.01 4.74
N ASN A 161 14.84 -6.01 4.68
CA ASN A 161 15.43 -5.39 5.88
C ASN A 161 14.54 -4.32 6.52
N ARG A 162 13.29 -4.17 6.05
CA ARG A 162 12.28 -3.26 6.63
C ARG A 162 12.70 -1.78 6.58
N ARG A 163 13.52 -1.42 5.59
CA ARG A 163 14.06 -0.06 5.34
C ARG A 163 13.25 0.71 4.29
N VAL A 164 11.98 0.34 4.11
CA VAL A 164 11.02 1.03 3.24
C VAL A 164 9.88 1.62 4.07
N HIS A 165 9.13 2.56 3.49
CA HIS A 165 7.90 3.03 4.14
C HIS A 165 6.93 1.85 4.35
N GLY A 166 6.22 1.83 5.49
CA GLY A 166 5.36 0.69 5.87
C GLY A 166 6.08 -0.48 6.56
N GLY A 167 7.42 -0.53 6.55
CA GLY A 167 8.19 -1.54 7.30
C GLY A 167 8.01 -2.96 6.76
N SER A 168 7.92 -3.95 7.67
CA SER A 168 7.75 -5.37 7.29
C SER A 168 6.37 -5.61 6.68
N TRP A 169 6.36 -6.17 5.47
CA TRP A 169 5.13 -6.56 4.79
C TRP A 169 4.42 -7.67 5.57
N ALA A 170 5.14 -8.69 6.04
CA ALA A 170 4.56 -9.80 6.79
C ALA A 170 3.88 -9.30 8.05
N ARG A 171 4.56 -8.47 8.87
CA ARG A 171 3.93 -7.89 10.07
C ARG A 171 2.66 -7.11 9.73
N HIS A 172 2.70 -6.29 8.67
CA HIS A 172 1.56 -5.49 8.26
C HIS A 172 0.39 -6.37 7.82
N VAL A 173 0.61 -7.35 6.94
CA VAL A 173 -0.45 -8.23 6.45
C VAL A 173 -1.01 -9.09 7.57
N LEU A 174 -0.15 -9.67 8.42
CA LEU A 174 -0.57 -10.46 9.57
C LEU A 174 -1.49 -9.67 10.50
N SER A 175 -1.14 -8.41 10.83
CA SER A 175 -1.98 -7.58 11.71
C SER A 175 -3.43 -7.47 11.21
N TRP A 176 -3.64 -7.43 9.89
CA TRP A 176 -4.96 -7.37 9.27
C TRP A 176 -5.59 -8.74 9.03
N LEU A 177 -4.78 -9.75 8.72
CA LEU A 177 -5.21 -11.13 8.46
C LEU A 177 -5.88 -11.77 9.70
N GLU A 178 -5.36 -11.47 10.89
CA GLU A 178 -5.93 -11.92 12.17
C GLU A 178 -7.32 -11.34 12.45
N HIS A 179 -7.64 -10.19 11.86
CA HIS A 179 -8.90 -9.47 12.08
C HIS A 179 -9.82 -9.53 10.85
N ARG A 180 -9.50 -10.35 9.85
CA ARG A 180 -10.19 -10.38 8.55
C ARG A 180 -11.68 -10.74 8.66
N ASP A 181 -12.05 -11.50 9.69
CA ASP A 181 -13.41 -12.01 9.92
C ASP A 181 -14.23 -11.08 10.83
N ALA A 182 -13.64 -9.96 11.28
CA ALA A 182 -14.35 -8.96 12.06
C ALA A 182 -15.45 -8.29 11.21
N PRO A 183 -16.62 -7.97 11.78
CA PRO A 183 -17.77 -7.45 11.01
C PRO A 183 -17.53 -6.07 10.39
N ASP A 184 -16.57 -5.33 10.94
CA ASP A 184 -16.12 -4.02 10.49
C ASP A 184 -14.90 -4.09 9.56
N VAL A 185 -14.49 -5.28 9.10
CA VAL A 185 -13.39 -5.49 8.17
C VAL A 185 -13.87 -6.18 6.89
N LEU A 186 -13.62 -5.56 5.74
CA LEU A 186 -13.74 -6.18 4.42
C LEU A 186 -12.34 -6.48 3.89
N PHE A 187 -11.96 -7.76 3.94
CA PHE A 187 -10.70 -8.24 3.41
C PHE A 187 -10.84 -8.62 1.93
N LEU A 188 -9.98 -8.06 1.08
CA LEU A 188 -9.94 -8.26 -0.37
C LEU A 188 -8.52 -8.57 -0.83
N SER A 189 -8.38 -9.34 -1.91
CA SER A 189 -7.13 -9.39 -2.66
C SER A 189 -7.19 -8.53 -3.92
N TYR A 190 -6.05 -7.96 -4.29
CA TYR A 190 -5.89 -7.22 -5.55
C TYR A 190 -6.31 -8.07 -6.76
N ASP A 191 -5.94 -9.34 -6.75
CA ASP A 191 -6.26 -10.33 -7.78
C ASP A 191 -7.76 -10.58 -7.93
N GLU A 192 -8.51 -10.70 -6.83
CA GLU A 192 -9.97 -10.82 -6.86
C GLU A 192 -10.61 -9.59 -7.49
N MET A 193 -10.11 -8.40 -7.16
CA MET A 193 -10.59 -7.16 -7.76
C MET A 193 -10.37 -7.12 -9.28
N GLN A 194 -9.27 -7.69 -9.76
CA GLN A 194 -9.01 -7.83 -11.21
C GLN A 194 -9.92 -8.84 -11.88
N LYS A 195 -10.17 -9.97 -11.23
CA LYS A 195 -11.00 -11.05 -11.77
C LYS A 195 -12.47 -10.64 -11.87
N ASP A 196 -12.97 -9.91 -10.87
CA ASP A 196 -14.37 -9.48 -10.82
C ASP A 196 -14.50 -8.07 -10.20
N LEU A 197 -14.26 -7.05 -11.03
CA LEU A 197 -14.47 -5.65 -10.66
C LEU A 197 -15.96 -5.33 -10.38
N PRO A 198 -16.94 -5.78 -11.18
CA PRO A 198 -18.36 -5.58 -10.86
C PRO A 198 -18.77 -6.15 -9.49
N GLY A 199 -18.35 -7.37 -9.16
CA GLY A 199 -18.59 -7.99 -7.86
C GLY A 199 -17.90 -7.23 -6.72
N THR A 200 -16.67 -6.77 -6.95
CA THR A 200 -15.94 -5.91 -6.01
C THR A 200 -16.69 -4.62 -5.71
N LEU A 201 -17.18 -3.91 -6.73
CA LEU A 201 -17.98 -2.69 -6.58
C LEU A 201 -19.22 -2.94 -5.70
N ARG A 202 -19.94 -4.05 -5.93
CA ARG A 202 -21.09 -4.44 -5.11
C ARG A 202 -20.73 -4.77 -3.66
N ARG A 203 -19.60 -5.47 -3.44
CA ARG A 203 -19.11 -5.81 -2.09
C ARG A 203 -18.74 -4.54 -1.33
N VAL A 204 -17.99 -3.64 -1.95
CA VAL A 204 -17.57 -2.37 -1.35
C VAL A 204 -18.78 -1.48 -1.07
N ALA A 205 -19.70 -1.32 -2.03
CA ALA A 205 -20.91 -0.52 -1.83
C ALA A 205 -21.72 -1.00 -0.61
N ARG A 206 -22.00 -2.30 -0.54
CA ARG A 206 -22.73 -2.92 0.57
C ARG A 206 -22.00 -2.72 1.90
N PHE A 207 -20.70 -2.99 1.94
CA PHE A 207 -19.90 -2.85 3.14
C PHE A 207 -19.81 -1.39 3.63
N SER A 208 -19.76 -0.43 2.71
CA SER A 208 -19.74 1.01 3.01
C SER A 208 -21.13 1.61 3.24
N GLY A 209 -22.21 0.82 3.16
CA GLY A 209 -23.58 1.33 3.33
C GLY A 209 -24.06 2.25 2.20
N ILE A 210 -23.47 2.13 1.00
CA ILE A 210 -23.85 2.90 -0.17
C ILE A 210 -24.87 2.12 -0.99
N ALA A 211 -26.01 2.74 -1.27
CA ALA A 211 -26.99 2.22 -2.22
C ALA A 211 -26.43 2.33 -3.65
N LEU A 212 -26.05 1.20 -4.22
CA LEU A 212 -25.57 1.13 -5.60
C LEU A 212 -26.74 1.11 -6.57
N ASP A 213 -26.79 2.11 -7.46
CA ASP A 213 -27.65 2.06 -8.64
C ASP A 213 -27.04 1.09 -9.68
N GLU A 214 -27.64 -0.08 -9.81
CA GLU A 214 -27.20 -1.12 -10.76
C GLU A 214 -27.21 -0.62 -12.21
N ALA A 215 -28.04 0.37 -12.56
CA ALA A 215 -28.03 0.96 -13.90
C ALA A 215 -26.75 1.76 -14.18
N ARG A 216 -26.07 2.26 -13.14
CA ARG A 216 -24.79 2.98 -13.25
C ARG A 216 -23.58 2.07 -13.17
N LEU A 217 -23.74 0.81 -12.76
CA LEU A 217 -22.62 -0.11 -12.58
C LEU A 217 -21.70 -0.22 -13.83
N PRO A 218 -22.21 -0.30 -15.08
CA PRO A 218 -21.34 -0.33 -16.26
C PRO A 218 -20.41 0.88 -16.37
N LEU A 219 -20.93 2.08 -16.07
CA LEU A 219 -20.14 3.31 -16.05
C LEU A 219 -19.07 3.27 -14.95
N LEU A 220 -19.42 2.82 -13.75
CA LEU A 220 -18.47 2.74 -12.64
C LEU A 220 -17.36 1.72 -12.94
N VAL A 221 -17.71 0.58 -13.54
CA VAL A 221 -16.73 -0.43 -14.00
C VAL A 221 -15.76 0.16 -15.02
N GLU A 222 -16.26 0.91 -16.00
CA GLU A 222 -15.41 1.58 -17.00
C GLU A 222 -14.44 2.58 -16.32
N GLN A 223 -14.98 3.45 -15.46
CA GLN A 223 -14.20 4.52 -14.82
C GLN A 223 -13.19 4.00 -13.78
N CYS A 224 -13.49 2.87 -13.15
CA CYS A 224 -12.56 2.17 -12.26
C CYS A 224 -11.58 1.25 -13.02
N GLY A 225 -11.72 1.09 -14.35
CA GLY A 225 -10.81 0.28 -15.15
C GLY A 225 -9.42 0.90 -15.26
N VAL A 226 -8.39 0.06 -15.37
CA VAL A 226 -6.97 0.48 -15.48
C VAL A 226 -6.76 1.48 -16.61
N ALA A 227 -7.37 1.25 -17.77
CA ALA A 227 -7.25 2.13 -18.93
C ALA A 227 -7.80 3.54 -18.66
N PHE A 228 -8.93 3.65 -17.94
CA PHE A 228 -9.51 4.93 -17.58
C PHE A 228 -8.67 5.64 -16.51
N MET A 229 -8.28 4.91 -15.46
CA MET A 229 -7.43 5.43 -14.40
C MET A 229 -6.08 5.97 -14.91
N LYS A 230 -5.47 5.33 -15.91
CA LYS A 230 -4.24 5.84 -16.54
C LYS A 230 -4.43 7.25 -17.11
N LYS A 231 -5.60 7.57 -17.67
CA LYS A 231 -5.90 8.93 -18.17
C LYS A 231 -6.01 9.96 -17.05
N LEU A 232 -6.26 9.52 -15.81
CA LEU A 232 -6.41 10.37 -14.62
C LEU A 232 -5.16 10.41 -13.74
N GLU A 233 -4.02 9.85 -14.16
CA GLU A 233 -2.85 9.68 -13.29
C GLU A 233 -2.35 10.98 -12.64
N ALA A 234 -2.46 12.12 -13.34
CA ALA A 234 -2.10 13.43 -12.82
C ALA A 234 -2.99 13.90 -11.65
N ARG A 235 -4.20 13.35 -11.53
CA ARG A 235 -5.11 13.61 -10.39
C ARG A 235 -4.86 12.66 -9.22
N PHE A 236 -4.05 11.62 -9.38
CA PHE A 236 -3.69 10.69 -8.31
C PHE A 236 -2.37 11.05 -7.65
N ASP A 237 -1.36 11.41 -8.47
CA ASP A 237 -0.12 11.96 -7.98
C ASP A 237 0.56 12.82 -9.08
N PRO A 238 0.34 14.14 -9.09
CA PRO A 238 0.87 15.02 -10.13
C PRO A 238 2.41 15.13 -10.09
N ARG A 239 3.05 14.79 -8.97
CA ARG A 239 4.52 14.82 -8.86
C ARG A 239 5.12 13.61 -9.58
N LEU A 240 4.51 12.44 -9.37
CA LEU A 240 4.99 11.19 -9.96
C LEU A 240 4.61 11.07 -11.42
N SER A 241 3.41 11.50 -11.83
CA SER A 241 2.98 11.47 -13.23
C SER A 241 3.91 12.29 -14.16
N ARG A 242 4.56 13.34 -13.63
CA ARG A 242 5.56 14.13 -14.37
C ARG A 242 6.90 13.41 -14.56
N ARG A 243 7.21 12.44 -13.69
CA ARG A 243 8.47 11.67 -13.71
C ARG A 243 8.31 10.31 -14.41
N GLY A 244 7.08 9.83 -14.58
CA GLY A 244 6.76 8.59 -15.28
C GLY A 244 5.35 8.08 -14.93
N ASN A 245 5.02 6.88 -15.38
CA ASN A 245 3.68 6.32 -15.21
C ASN A 245 3.44 5.89 -13.75
N PHE A 246 2.57 6.60 -13.02
CA PHE A 246 2.16 6.21 -11.66
C PHE A 246 1.27 4.96 -11.69
N VAL A 247 0.35 4.91 -12.66
CA VAL A 247 -0.44 3.71 -12.97
C VAL A 247 0.32 2.93 -14.06
N ARG A 248 1.17 1.99 -13.63
CA ARG A 248 2.11 1.30 -14.53
C ARG A 248 1.43 0.33 -15.50
N LYS A 249 1.11 -0.87 -15.02
CA LYS A 249 0.55 -1.97 -15.83
C LYS A 249 -0.76 -2.46 -15.23
N GLY A 250 -0.81 -2.57 -13.89
CA GLY A 250 -2.03 -2.98 -13.20
C GLY A 250 -2.34 -4.44 -13.49
N GLU A 251 -1.32 -5.29 -13.46
CA GLU A 251 -1.41 -6.74 -13.72
C GLU A 251 -0.97 -7.51 -12.47
N THR A 252 -1.39 -8.77 -12.43
CA THR A 252 -0.94 -9.78 -11.46
C THR A 252 0.20 -10.61 -12.08
N GLY A 253 1.13 -11.10 -11.25
CA GLY A 253 2.19 -12.02 -11.68
C GLY A 253 3.37 -11.34 -12.40
N GLU A 254 3.56 -10.04 -12.19
CA GLU A 254 4.74 -9.31 -12.64
C GLU A 254 5.96 -9.66 -11.83
N GLY A 255 5.80 -9.91 -10.53
CA GLY A 255 6.84 -10.35 -9.63
C GLY A 255 7.56 -11.59 -10.15
N LEU A 256 6.80 -12.59 -10.63
CA LEU A 256 7.37 -13.82 -11.19
C LEU A 256 8.13 -13.59 -12.50
N ARG A 257 7.78 -12.55 -13.27
CA ARG A 257 8.37 -12.24 -14.58
C ARG A 257 9.60 -11.34 -14.47
N GLU A 258 9.62 -10.40 -13.53
CA GLU A 258 10.66 -9.37 -13.41
C GLU A 258 11.71 -9.69 -12.32
N LEU A 259 11.41 -10.57 -11.35
CA LEU A 259 12.38 -11.01 -10.34
C LEU A 259 13.05 -12.32 -10.78
N ASP A 260 14.38 -12.34 -10.76
CA ASP A 260 15.13 -13.60 -10.91
C ASP A 260 14.91 -14.53 -9.71
N ALA A 261 15.34 -15.79 -9.84
CA ALA A 261 15.14 -16.80 -8.82
C ALA A 261 15.78 -16.43 -7.46
N THR A 262 16.90 -15.71 -7.47
CA THR A 262 17.60 -15.28 -6.25
C THR A 262 16.77 -14.24 -5.50
N LEU A 263 16.29 -13.21 -6.21
CA LEU A 263 15.46 -12.16 -5.60
C LEU A 263 14.10 -12.70 -5.14
N GLN A 264 13.53 -13.66 -5.86
CA GLN A 264 12.32 -14.36 -5.41
C GLN A 264 12.57 -15.14 -4.10
N ALA A 265 13.71 -15.81 -3.98
CA ALA A 265 14.09 -16.52 -2.76
C ALA A 265 14.27 -15.57 -1.57
N GLU A 266 14.83 -14.37 -1.77
CA GLU A 266 14.97 -13.36 -0.71
C GLU A 266 13.62 -12.92 -0.12
N LEU A 267 12.56 -12.87 -0.94
CA LEU A 267 11.20 -12.49 -0.49
C LEU A 267 10.43 -13.66 0.15
N THR A 268 10.84 -14.89 -0.16
CA THR A 268 10.08 -16.11 0.23
C THR A 268 9.94 -16.23 1.74
N ALA A 269 10.94 -15.83 2.53
CA ALA A 269 10.86 -15.93 3.99
C ALA A 269 9.81 -14.98 4.62
N GLU A 270 9.59 -13.79 4.06
CA GLU A 270 8.50 -12.89 4.50
C GLU A 270 7.14 -13.39 4.00
N GLU A 271 7.05 -13.92 2.77
CA GLU A 271 5.82 -14.56 2.27
C GLU A 271 5.41 -15.77 3.11
N GLN A 272 6.35 -16.64 3.43
CA GLN A 272 6.07 -17.90 4.12
C GLN A 272 5.52 -17.68 5.53
N GLN A 273 5.95 -16.64 6.24
CA GLN A 273 5.37 -16.25 7.53
C GLN A 273 3.85 -15.99 7.43
N VAL A 274 3.41 -15.31 6.38
CA VAL A 274 2.00 -15.00 6.17
C VAL A 274 1.24 -16.25 5.72
N LEU A 275 1.82 -17.04 4.81
CA LEU A 275 1.18 -18.24 4.28
C LEU A 275 1.05 -19.35 5.34
N ASP A 276 2.06 -19.54 6.19
CA ASP A 276 2.00 -20.48 7.31
C ASP A 276 0.90 -20.09 8.28
N ARG A 277 0.79 -18.79 8.60
CA ARG A 277 -0.29 -18.33 9.46
C ARG A 277 -1.66 -18.50 8.80
N ALA A 278 -1.77 -18.24 7.50
CA ALA A 278 -3.00 -18.44 6.74
C ALA A 278 -3.49 -19.89 6.80
N ARG A 279 -2.60 -20.89 6.68
CA ARG A 279 -2.95 -22.32 6.82
C ARG A 279 -3.48 -22.68 8.20
N VAL A 280 -2.97 -22.01 9.24
CA VAL A 280 -3.48 -22.20 10.62
C VAL A 280 -4.86 -21.56 10.78
N LEU A 281 -5.09 -20.41 10.13
CA LEU A 281 -6.34 -19.65 10.22
C LEU A 281 -7.46 -20.20 9.32
N ASP A 282 -7.12 -20.93 8.27
CA ASP A 282 -8.04 -21.55 7.33
C ASP A 282 -7.47 -22.87 6.80
N SER A 283 -8.02 -23.98 7.31
CA SER A 283 -7.61 -25.33 6.92
C SER A 283 -8.08 -25.74 5.53
N SER A 284 -8.98 -24.97 4.88
CA SER A 284 -9.45 -25.29 3.52
C SER A 284 -8.42 -24.94 2.44
N GLY A 285 -7.43 -24.10 2.76
CA GLY A 285 -6.42 -23.61 1.83
C GLY A 285 -6.87 -22.43 0.97
N ALA A 286 -8.13 -21.99 1.07
CA ALA A 286 -8.66 -20.87 0.30
C ALA A 286 -7.92 -19.56 0.62
N LEU A 287 -7.62 -19.31 1.89
CA LEU A 287 -6.89 -18.12 2.33
C LEU A 287 -5.44 -18.11 1.84
N GLU A 288 -4.78 -19.27 1.87
CA GLU A 288 -3.44 -19.41 1.30
C GLU A 288 -3.46 -19.10 -0.21
N GLN A 289 -4.42 -19.67 -0.94
CA GLN A 289 -4.58 -19.42 -2.37
C GLN A 289 -4.86 -17.95 -2.67
N LEU A 290 -5.69 -17.28 -1.86
CA LEU A 290 -5.97 -15.85 -1.97
C LEU A 290 -4.70 -15.00 -1.80
N LEU A 291 -3.83 -15.35 -0.85
CA LEU A 291 -2.61 -14.61 -0.54
C LEU A 291 -1.47 -14.84 -1.54
N ARG A 292 -1.42 -16.02 -2.17
CA ARG A 292 -0.45 -16.31 -3.24
C ARG A 292 -0.68 -15.44 -4.48
N GLY A 293 -1.88 -14.89 -4.66
CA GLY A 293 -2.28 -14.28 -5.92
C GLY A 293 -2.28 -15.33 -7.04
N GLY A 294 -2.38 -14.93 -8.30
CA GLY A 294 -2.35 -15.84 -9.46
C GLY A 294 -1.10 -16.73 -9.63
N ALA A 295 -0.23 -16.82 -8.62
CA ALA A 295 0.90 -17.75 -8.57
C ALA A 295 0.42 -19.21 -8.39
N PRO A 296 1.03 -20.18 -9.09
CA PRO A 296 0.71 -21.59 -8.91
C PRO A 296 1.02 -22.03 -7.46
N PRO A 297 0.29 -23.02 -6.92
CA PRO A 297 0.71 -23.69 -5.69
C PRO A 297 2.12 -24.26 -5.91
N HIS A 298 2.99 -24.19 -4.89
CA HIS A 298 4.37 -24.69 -4.97
C HIS A 298 4.46 -26.02 -5.71
N GLU A 299 5.12 -26.05 -6.87
CA GLU A 299 5.83 -27.26 -7.29
C GLU A 299 6.88 -27.50 -6.20
N ALA A 300 6.74 -28.65 -5.53
CA ALA A 300 7.73 -29.12 -4.59
C ALA A 300 9.10 -29.10 -5.27
N ALA A 301 10.09 -28.57 -4.56
CA ALA A 301 11.47 -28.65 -4.98
C ALA A 301 11.83 -30.11 -5.31
N GLY A 302 12.25 -30.36 -6.55
CA GLY A 302 12.99 -31.56 -6.93
C GLY A 302 12.21 -32.60 -7.72
N GLU A 303 12.06 -32.41 -9.03
CA GLU A 303 12.15 -33.51 -9.97
C GLU A 303 13.11 -33.12 -11.10
N ALA A 304 14.22 -33.86 -11.16
CA ALA A 304 15.21 -33.73 -12.21
C ALA A 304 14.57 -34.10 -13.55
N VAL A 305 14.60 -33.17 -14.50
CA VAL A 305 14.29 -33.45 -15.91
C VAL A 305 15.32 -34.46 -16.42
N PRO A 306 14.94 -35.67 -16.87
CA PRO A 306 15.90 -36.59 -17.47
C PRO A 306 16.33 -36.04 -18.83
N GLN A 307 17.62 -35.79 -18.97
CA GLN A 307 18.24 -35.48 -20.27
C GLN A 307 17.92 -36.60 -21.27
N LYS A 308 17.12 -36.28 -22.29
CA LYS A 308 17.01 -37.13 -23.47
C LYS A 308 18.36 -37.14 -24.17
N GLN A 309 19.03 -38.29 -24.15
CA GLN A 309 20.13 -38.61 -25.03
C GLN A 309 19.68 -38.45 -26.49
N GLN A 310 20.26 -37.48 -27.19
CA GLN A 310 20.24 -37.43 -28.64
C GLN A 310 21.14 -38.56 -29.16
N LYS A 311 20.52 -39.61 -29.71
CA LYS A 311 21.22 -40.58 -30.55
C LYS A 311 21.58 -39.90 -31.86
N SER A 312 22.86 -39.94 -32.19
CA SER A 312 23.40 -39.71 -33.52
C SER A 312 22.81 -40.71 -34.52
N GLY A 313 22.23 -40.19 -35.60
CA GLY A 313 21.95 -40.89 -36.83
C GLY A 313 22.31 -39.95 -37.97
#